data_AF-A0A9W9SG60-F1
#
_entry.id   AF-A0A9W9SG60-F1
#
_cell.length_a   1.000
_cell.length_b   1.000
_cell.length_c   1.000
_cell.angle_alpha   90.00
_cell.angle_beta   90.00
_cell.angle_gamma   90.00
#
_symmetry.space_group_name_H-M   'P 1'
#
loop_
_entity.id
_entity.type
_entity.pdbx_description
1 polymer ?
#
loop_
_entity_poly.entity_id
_entity_poly.type
_entity_poly.pdbx_seq_one_letter_code
_entity_poly.pdbx_strand_id
1 'polypeptide(L)'
;MSVWWWQQGLSQPVIQLALLSSAAGHQNAMNTLQNTPSRHLQQSVREHLRLQGNMINMLNGLLRDPAAAKSTVLIVGSLRAIEAIQGSAEAAVAHTKGLEVLIQLNGGLKAMDHMILSKIYHGDIMRAALTNTPPTLPLTATWRNEIRQEIEVFYSTKNFIALLDDRFKRTASQLCVLGTSFFAAPWYEGLEDSMKKFLHMAQRSIQYYEVACLRPSIIVPTDNDLFVLLEYHLISVRYPPDPSASVSTLLNEPLRITLFIYLNMCVWHFQVFPVMQPMVNALQQYLSSTAPIPILTQIKETAPDVLFWILFIGGMASRGHDGYSWFIVQLVELTLYLGIRDWGAAREILGGFFYTDQPGQSGGEELWEQMIHSEQLRPLSTSHAEYGLRSSKHQIQ
;
A
#
# COMPACT_ATOMS: atom_id res chain seq x y z
N MET A 1 -7.29 4.30 14.09
CA MET A 1 -7.86 5.65 13.89
C MET A 1 -9.22 5.64 13.18
N SER A 2 -10.16 4.73 13.50
CA SER A 2 -11.47 4.61 12.83
C SER A 2 -12.69 4.94 13.71
N VAL A 3 -12.46 5.30 14.98
CA VAL A 3 -13.51 5.45 16.00
C VAL A 3 -14.58 6.47 15.60
N TRP A 4 -14.18 7.57 14.96
CA TRP A 4 -15.13 8.60 14.52
C TRP A 4 -16.13 8.06 13.49
N TRP A 5 -15.67 7.27 12.51
CA TRP A 5 -16.55 6.67 11.50
C TRP A 5 -17.55 5.71 12.12
N TRP A 6 -17.10 4.89 13.07
CA TRP A 6 -17.98 3.98 13.82
C TRP A 6 -19.01 4.74 14.66
N GLN A 7 -18.61 5.82 15.34
CA GLN A 7 -19.52 6.67 16.11
C GLN A 7 -20.59 7.34 15.23
N GLN A 8 -20.21 7.84 14.05
CA GLN A 8 -21.16 8.42 13.10
C GLN A 8 -22.05 7.37 12.44
N GLY A 9 -21.52 6.16 12.20
CA GLY A 9 -22.29 5.03 11.70
C GLY A 9 -23.43 4.61 12.62
N LEU A 10 -23.36 4.89 13.92
CA LEU A 10 -24.47 4.65 14.84
C LEU A 10 -25.60 5.68 14.70
N SER A 11 -25.31 6.85 14.14
CA SER A 11 -26.24 7.99 14.06
C SER A 11 -26.78 8.24 12.64
N GLN A 12 -26.08 7.74 11.62
CA GLN A 12 -26.41 7.96 10.21
C GLN A 12 -26.50 6.63 9.45
N PRO A 13 -27.70 6.20 9.01
CA PRO A 13 -27.89 4.94 8.28
C PRO A 13 -27.00 4.79 7.04
N VAL A 14 -26.71 5.92 6.39
CA VAL A 14 -25.78 6.06 5.26
C VAL A 14 -24.39 5.56 5.59
N ILE A 15 -23.84 6.06 6.68
CA ILE A 15 -22.48 5.74 7.11
C ILE A 15 -22.45 4.30 7.60
N GLN A 16 -23.50 3.85 8.28
CA GLN A 16 -23.63 2.46 8.72
C GLN A 16 -23.57 1.48 7.55
N LEU A 17 -24.36 1.71 6.49
CA LEU A 17 -24.39 0.83 5.32
C LEU A 17 -23.06 0.80 4.57
N ALA A 18 -22.39 1.95 4.44
CA ALA A 18 -21.05 2.02 3.85
C ALA A 18 -20.04 1.20 4.67
N LEU A 19 -20.03 1.34 6.00
CA LEU A 19 -19.16 0.57 6.89
C LEU A 19 -19.43 -0.93 6.82
N LEU A 20 -20.70 -1.33 6.80
CA LEU A 20 -21.09 -2.74 6.68
C LEU A 20 -20.65 -3.31 5.33
N SER A 21 -20.83 -2.57 4.23
CA SER A 21 -20.41 -3.01 2.90
C SER A 21 -18.89 -3.16 2.81
N SER A 22 -18.12 -2.20 3.35
CA SER A 22 -16.66 -2.30 3.45
C SER A 22 -16.22 -3.50 4.31
N ALA A 23 -16.86 -3.74 5.46
CA ALA A 23 -16.56 -4.87 6.32
C ALA A 23 -16.87 -6.22 5.65
N ALA A 24 -18.00 -6.33 4.96
CA ALA A 24 -18.35 -7.52 4.17
C ALA A 24 -17.38 -7.74 3.00
N GLY A 25 -16.91 -6.65 2.37
CA GLY A 25 -15.86 -6.69 1.36
C GLY A 25 -14.55 -7.23 1.91
N HIS A 26 -14.13 -6.74 3.09
CA HIS A 26 -12.93 -7.23 3.79
C HIS A 26 -13.04 -8.72 4.13
N GLN A 27 -14.18 -9.14 4.67
CA GLN A 27 -14.44 -10.55 4.98
C GLN A 27 -14.36 -11.43 3.72
N ASN A 28 -14.90 -10.96 2.59
CA ASN A 28 -14.82 -11.67 1.33
C ASN A 28 -13.35 -11.83 0.87
N ALA A 29 -12.58 -10.75 0.91
CA ALA A 29 -11.16 -10.76 0.56
C ALA A 29 -10.34 -11.72 1.43
N MET A 30 -10.55 -11.69 2.75
CA MET A 30 -9.93 -12.62 3.70
C MET A 30 -10.30 -14.09 3.40
N ASN A 31 -11.58 -14.36 3.14
CA ASN A 31 -12.05 -15.73 2.85
C ASN A 31 -11.39 -16.30 1.58
N THR A 32 -11.23 -15.47 0.55
CA THR A 32 -10.53 -15.83 -0.69
C THR A 32 -9.07 -16.18 -0.43
N LEU A 33 -8.35 -15.33 0.32
CA LEU A 33 -6.95 -15.60 0.66
C LEU A 33 -6.75 -16.88 1.48
N GLN A 34 -7.66 -17.16 2.41
CA GLN A 34 -7.58 -18.34 3.27
C GLN A 34 -8.06 -19.64 2.60
N ASN A 35 -8.38 -19.61 1.30
CA ASN A 35 -8.97 -20.75 0.57
C ASN A 35 -10.16 -21.36 1.32
N THR A 36 -11.00 -20.50 1.90
CA THR A 36 -12.14 -20.90 2.73
C THR A 36 -13.11 -21.77 1.94
N PRO A 37 -13.79 -22.76 2.58
CA PRO A 37 -14.73 -23.63 1.87
C PRO A 37 -15.77 -22.85 1.05
N SER A 38 -16.06 -23.33 -0.16
CA SER A 38 -16.87 -22.64 -1.17
C SER A 38 -18.22 -22.14 -0.67
N ARG A 39 -18.88 -22.87 0.24
CA ARG A 39 -20.16 -22.47 0.84
C ARG A 39 -20.06 -21.18 1.66
N HIS A 40 -19.02 -21.01 2.47
CA HIS A 40 -18.82 -19.82 3.29
C HIS A 40 -18.41 -18.62 2.43
N LEU A 41 -17.58 -18.87 1.41
CA LEU A 41 -17.24 -17.85 0.42
C LEU A 41 -18.49 -17.35 -0.33
N GLN A 42 -19.33 -18.26 -0.82
CA GLN A 42 -20.60 -17.90 -1.47
C GLN A 42 -21.52 -17.09 -0.57
N GLN A 43 -21.61 -17.43 0.73
CA GLN A 43 -22.39 -16.67 1.69
C GLN A 43 -21.83 -15.25 1.90
N SER A 44 -20.51 -15.12 2.04
CA SER A 44 -19.83 -13.83 2.20
C SER A 44 -20.04 -12.93 0.98
N VAL A 45 -19.91 -13.48 -0.23
CA VAL A 45 -20.17 -12.76 -1.50
C VAL A 45 -21.63 -12.29 -1.55
N ARG A 46 -22.57 -13.16 -1.19
CA ARG A 46 -24.01 -12.84 -1.21
C ARG A 46 -24.35 -11.70 -0.24
N GLU A 47 -23.80 -11.71 0.97
CA GLU A 47 -24.00 -10.65 1.95
C GLU A 47 -23.40 -9.33 1.48
N HIS A 48 -22.21 -9.36 0.89
CA HIS A 48 -21.58 -8.17 0.34
C HIS A 48 -22.45 -7.52 -0.77
N LEU A 49 -22.90 -8.31 -1.75
CA LEU A 49 -23.78 -7.85 -2.83
C LEU A 49 -25.13 -7.33 -2.30
N ARG A 50 -25.70 -7.98 -1.29
CA ARG A 50 -26.93 -7.52 -0.63
C ARG A 50 -26.74 -6.13 -0.01
N LEU A 51 -25.64 -5.90 0.69
CA LEU A 51 -25.33 -4.61 1.31
C LEU A 51 -25.07 -3.52 0.27
N GLN A 52 -24.40 -3.84 -0.83
CA GLN A 52 -24.24 -2.91 -1.96
C GLN A 52 -25.59 -2.55 -2.60
N GLY A 53 -26.46 -3.55 -2.84
CA GLY A 53 -27.82 -3.31 -3.33
C GLY A 53 -28.64 -2.40 -2.39
N ASN A 54 -28.49 -2.58 -1.08
CA ASN A 54 -29.13 -1.71 -0.09
C ASN A 54 -28.62 -0.27 -0.16
N MET A 55 -27.31 -0.05 -0.36
CA MET A 55 -26.74 1.30 -0.57
C MET A 55 -27.32 1.97 -1.81
N ILE A 56 -27.45 1.25 -2.93
CA ILE A 56 -28.03 1.78 -4.18
C ILE A 56 -29.51 2.10 -3.99
N ASN A 57 -30.28 1.24 -3.31
CA ASN A 57 -31.69 1.51 -3.01
C ASN A 57 -31.85 2.76 -2.13
N MET A 58 -30.98 2.95 -1.14
CA MET A 58 -31.01 4.13 -0.31
C MET A 58 -30.63 5.40 -1.07
N LEU A 59 -29.63 5.32 -1.96
CA LEU A 59 -29.26 6.40 -2.87
C LEU A 59 -30.45 6.86 -3.72
N ASN A 60 -31.22 5.91 -4.29
CA ASN A 60 -32.41 6.23 -5.08
C ASN A 60 -33.49 6.96 -4.28
N GLY A 61 -33.58 6.70 -2.97
CA GLY A 61 -34.45 7.44 -2.06
C GLY A 61 -33.96 8.86 -1.82
N LEU A 62 -32.66 9.02 -1.54
CA LEU A 62 -32.04 10.32 -1.24
C LEU A 62 -31.97 11.26 -2.44
N LEU A 63 -31.83 10.73 -3.66
CA LEU A 63 -31.85 11.53 -4.89
C LEU A 63 -33.18 12.28 -5.11
N ARG A 64 -34.25 11.89 -4.41
CA ARG A 64 -35.56 12.55 -4.48
C ARG A 64 -35.70 13.72 -3.51
N ASP A 65 -34.75 13.89 -2.58
CA ASP A 65 -34.77 14.91 -1.55
C ASP A 65 -33.58 15.87 -1.71
N PRO A 66 -33.81 17.14 -2.09
CA PRO A 66 -32.76 18.15 -2.16
C PRO A 66 -32.03 18.38 -0.83
N ALA A 67 -32.68 18.14 0.32
CA ALA A 67 -32.05 18.27 1.64
C ALA A 67 -31.02 17.18 1.92
N ALA A 68 -31.06 16.06 1.16
CA ALA A 68 -30.15 14.94 1.30
C ALA A 68 -28.86 15.07 0.46
N ALA A 69 -28.63 16.21 -0.20
CA ALA A 69 -27.58 16.35 -1.21
C ALA A 69 -26.17 15.98 -0.71
N LYS A 70 -25.78 16.40 0.51
CA LYS A 70 -24.49 16.03 1.13
C LYS A 70 -24.39 14.53 1.44
N SER A 71 -25.47 13.92 1.92
CA SER A 71 -25.53 12.46 2.19
C SER A 71 -25.39 11.66 0.90
N THR A 72 -26.00 12.13 -0.20
CA THR A 72 -25.87 11.54 -1.54
C THR A 72 -24.42 11.57 -2.01
N VAL A 73 -23.73 12.72 -1.87
CA VAL A 73 -22.30 12.85 -2.20
C VAL A 73 -21.46 11.85 -1.40
N LEU A 74 -21.71 11.73 -0.09
CA LEU A 74 -20.99 10.80 0.77
C LEU A 74 -21.20 9.33 0.36
N ILE A 75 -22.42 8.93 0.01
CA ILE A 75 -22.71 7.56 -0.48
C ILE A 75 -21.94 7.27 -1.75
N VAL A 76 -22.07 8.13 -2.76
CA VAL A 76 -21.43 7.89 -4.06
C VAL A 76 -19.90 7.91 -3.93
N GLY A 77 -19.36 8.80 -3.08
CA GLY A 77 -17.94 8.81 -2.73
C GLY A 77 -17.48 7.51 -2.05
N SER A 78 -18.30 6.95 -1.16
CA SER A 78 -18.03 5.68 -0.49
C SER A 78 -18.13 4.49 -1.44
N LEU A 79 -19.16 4.45 -2.30
CA LEU A 79 -19.31 3.43 -3.34
C LEU A 79 -18.11 3.41 -4.27
N ARG A 80 -17.68 4.56 -4.79
CA ARG A 80 -16.48 4.66 -5.63
C ARG A 80 -15.25 4.10 -4.91
N ALA A 81 -15.05 4.42 -3.64
CA ALA A 81 -13.91 3.91 -2.87
C ALA A 81 -13.99 2.39 -2.67
N ILE A 82 -15.17 1.86 -2.34
CA ILE A 82 -15.39 0.41 -2.18
C ILE A 82 -15.09 -0.32 -3.50
N GLU A 83 -15.66 0.14 -4.61
CA GLU A 83 -15.44 -0.46 -5.93
C GLU A 83 -13.96 -0.40 -6.33
N ALA A 84 -13.28 0.72 -6.08
CA ALA A 84 -11.87 0.87 -6.38
C ALA A 84 -11.00 -0.10 -5.54
N ILE A 85 -11.25 -0.18 -4.23
CA ILE A 85 -10.54 -1.11 -3.33
C ILE A 85 -10.77 -2.57 -3.75
N GLN A 86 -11.96 -2.88 -4.25
CA GLN A 86 -12.33 -4.20 -4.74
C GLN A 86 -11.86 -4.53 -6.16
N GLY A 87 -11.13 -3.62 -6.82
CA GLY A 87 -10.60 -3.85 -8.16
C GLY A 87 -11.63 -3.69 -9.29
N SER A 88 -12.82 -3.17 -9.00
CA SER A 88 -13.89 -2.96 -9.97
C SER A 88 -13.72 -1.62 -10.68
N ALA A 89 -12.86 -1.59 -11.70
CA ALA A 89 -12.49 -0.36 -12.40
C ALA A 89 -13.68 0.28 -13.12
N GLU A 90 -14.55 -0.52 -13.75
CA GLU A 90 -15.73 -0.05 -14.46
C GLU A 90 -16.71 0.65 -13.51
N ALA A 91 -17.04 0.03 -12.39
CA ALA A 91 -17.96 0.62 -11.41
C ALA A 91 -17.35 1.85 -10.72
N ALA A 92 -16.06 1.83 -10.42
CA ALA A 92 -15.36 3.01 -9.88
C ALA A 92 -15.39 4.19 -10.87
N VAL A 93 -15.25 3.95 -12.18
CA VAL A 93 -15.38 4.98 -13.21
C VAL A 93 -16.83 5.49 -13.31
N ALA A 94 -17.82 4.60 -13.26
CA ALA A 94 -19.23 4.98 -13.28
C ALA A 94 -19.59 5.89 -12.09
N HIS A 95 -19.19 5.52 -10.87
CA HIS A 95 -19.40 6.33 -9.68
C HIS A 95 -18.60 7.63 -9.68
N THR A 96 -17.42 7.68 -10.32
CA THR A 96 -16.65 8.91 -10.49
C THR A 96 -17.45 9.96 -11.27
N LYS A 97 -18.05 9.58 -12.40
CA LYS A 97 -18.87 10.49 -13.21
C LYS A 97 -20.06 11.03 -12.43
N GLY A 98 -20.77 10.16 -11.70
CA GLY A 98 -21.90 10.58 -10.86
C GLY A 98 -21.47 11.50 -9.72
N LEU A 99 -20.33 11.21 -9.08
CA LEU A 99 -19.79 12.01 -7.98
C LEU A 99 -19.40 13.41 -8.44
N GLU A 100 -18.76 13.56 -9.60
CA GLU A 100 -18.37 14.86 -10.15
C GLU A 100 -19.59 15.77 -10.36
N VAL A 101 -20.67 15.24 -10.93
CA VAL A 101 -21.94 15.96 -11.09
C VAL A 101 -22.50 16.39 -9.74
N LEU A 102 -22.52 15.47 -8.76
CA LEU A 102 -23.03 15.77 -7.41
C LEU A 102 -22.17 16.83 -6.70
N ILE A 103 -20.85 16.80 -6.85
CA ILE A 103 -19.96 17.82 -6.29
C ILE A 103 -20.30 19.19 -6.87
N GLN A 104 -20.49 19.30 -8.19
CA GLN A 104 -20.82 20.57 -8.84
C GLN A 104 -22.20 21.10 -8.39
N LEU A 105 -23.21 20.22 -8.31
CA LEU A 105 -24.55 20.58 -7.84
C LEU A 105 -24.56 21.08 -6.38
N ASN A 106 -23.57 20.71 -5.59
CA ASN A 106 -23.41 21.11 -4.19
C ASN A 106 -22.41 22.26 -4.00
N GLY A 107 -22.09 23.02 -5.05
CA GLY A 107 -21.22 24.21 -4.95
C GLY A 107 -19.72 23.91 -5.01
N GLY A 108 -19.34 22.72 -5.47
CA GLY A 108 -17.94 22.31 -5.64
C GLY A 108 -17.27 21.82 -4.36
N LEU A 109 -15.99 21.43 -4.47
CA LEU A 109 -15.23 20.84 -3.34
C LEU A 109 -15.14 21.76 -2.12
N LYS A 110 -15.04 23.08 -2.31
CA LYS A 110 -14.89 24.04 -1.20
C LYS A 110 -16.13 24.18 -0.32
N ALA A 111 -17.31 23.76 -0.81
CA ALA A 111 -18.56 23.81 -0.07
C ALA A 111 -18.81 22.54 0.79
N MET A 112 -17.92 21.55 0.67
CA MET A 112 -18.05 20.27 1.35
C MET A 112 -17.39 20.30 2.73
N ASP A 113 -17.99 19.59 3.67
CA ASP A 113 -17.42 19.41 5.00
C ASP A 113 -16.19 18.49 4.92
N HIS A 114 -15.23 18.70 5.82
CA HIS A 114 -13.94 18.02 5.80
C HIS A 114 -14.03 16.50 5.65
N MET A 115 -14.95 15.86 6.38
CA MET A 115 -15.05 14.40 6.32
C MET A 115 -15.54 13.87 4.97
N ILE A 116 -16.45 14.60 4.32
CA ILE A 116 -16.90 14.25 2.97
C ILE A 116 -15.70 14.34 2.02
N LEU A 117 -14.90 15.40 2.14
CA LEU A 117 -13.67 15.57 1.39
C LEU A 117 -12.65 14.46 1.68
N SER A 118 -12.42 14.07 2.94
CA SER A 118 -11.53 12.96 3.30
C SER A 118 -11.91 11.66 2.58
N LYS A 119 -13.21 11.32 2.50
CA LYS A 119 -13.67 10.15 1.73
C LYS A 119 -13.50 10.33 0.23
N ILE A 120 -13.83 11.52 -0.28
CA ILE A 120 -13.70 11.83 -1.69
C ILE A 120 -12.22 11.81 -2.12
N TYR A 121 -11.28 12.25 -1.31
CA TYR A 121 -9.87 12.19 -1.68
C TYR A 121 -9.33 10.77 -1.59
N HIS A 122 -9.58 10.06 -0.50
CA HIS A 122 -9.14 8.66 -0.38
C HIS A 122 -9.69 7.77 -1.52
N GLY A 123 -10.98 7.90 -1.86
CA GLY A 123 -11.54 7.16 -2.99
C GLY A 123 -10.97 7.58 -4.35
N ASP A 124 -10.51 8.82 -4.51
CA ASP A 124 -9.88 9.29 -5.75
C ASP A 124 -8.48 8.69 -5.90
N ILE A 125 -7.73 8.60 -4.79
CA ILE A 125 -6.42 7.95 -4.69
C ILE A 125 -6.54 6.46 -4.99
N MET A 126 -7.51 5.76 -4.38
CA MET A 126 -7.70 4.32 -4.65
C MET A 126 -8.09 4.04 -6.09
N ARG A 127 -8.96 4.88 -6.69
CA ARG A 127 -9.25 4.78 -8.13
C ARG A 127 -7.99 5.01 -8.96
N ALA A 128 -7.24 6.07 -8.67
CA ALA A 128 -5.99 6.39 -9.33
C ALA A 128 -4.98 5.23 -9.27
N ALA A 129 -4.90 4.53 -8.14
CA ALA A 129 -4.06 3.35 -7.97
C ALA A 129 -4.55 2.18 -8.82
N LEU A 130 -5.86 1.93 -8.82
CA LEU A 130 -6.49 0.88 -9.62
C LEU A 130 -6.27 1.08 -11.13
N THR A 131 -6.35 2.32 -11.62
CA THR A 131 -6.20 2.64 -13.04
C THR A 131 -4.78 3.03 -13.43
N ASN A 132 -3.84 3.03 -12.49
CA ASN A 132 -2.48 3.54 -12.66
C ASN A 132 -2.41 4.97 -13.25
N THR A 133 -3.36 5.83 -12.89
CA THR A 133 -3.41 7.24 -13.32
C THR A 133 -3.15 8.17 -12.13
N PRO A 134 -2.93 9.48 -12.34
CA PRO A 134 -3.00 10.45 -11.27
C PRO A 134 -4.43 10.61 -10.71
N PRO A 135 -4.58 11.14 -9.48
CA PRO A 135 -5.85 11.66 -8.97
C PRO A 135 -6.42 12.75 -9.90
N THR A 136 -7.75 12.84 -9.97
CA THR A 136 -8.43 13.85 -10.81
C THR A 136 -8.92 15.03 -9.98
N LEU A 137 -9.11 14.84 -8.67
CA LEU A 137 -9.63 15.87 -7.78
C LEU A 137 -8.48 16.66 -7.15
N PRO A 138 -8.50 18.00 -7.24
CA PRO A 138 -7.50 18.82 -6.56
C PRO A 138 -7.78 18.86 -5.06
N LEU A 139 -6.71 18.77 -4.25
CA LEU A 139 -6.80 19.03 -2.82
C LEU A 139 -7.18 20.49 -2.57
N THR A 140 -8.17 20.71 -1.69
CA THR A 140 -8.56 22.05 -1.29
C THR A 140 -7.73 22.51 -0.09
N ALA A 141 -7.38 23.80 -0.07
CA ALA A 141 -6.70 24.41 1.07
C ALA A 141 -7.54 24.32 2.36
N THR A 142 -8.88 24.41 2.24
CA THR A 142 -9.79 24.27 3.38
C THR A 142 -9.68 22.89 4.04
N TRP A 143 -9.68 21.82 3.25
CA TRP A 143 -9.50 20.46 3.78
C TRP A 143 -8.11 20.29 4.42
N ARG A 144 -7.05 20.75 3.74
CA ARG A 144 -5.68 20.64 4.24
C ARG A 144 -5.49 21.38 5.57
N ASN A 145 -6.03 22.59 5.69
CA ASN A 145 -5.92 23.40 6.92
C ASN A 145 -6.63 22.76 8.13
N GLU A 146 -7.55 21.82 7.91
CA GLU A 146 -8.21 21.08 8.99
C GLU A 146 -7.38 19.87 9.48
N ILE A 147 -6.30 19.49 8.78
CA ILE A 147 -5.39 18.41 9.19
C ILE A 147 -4.51 18.88 10.35
N ARG A 148 -4.97 18.63 11.57
CA ARG A 148 -4.42 19.24 12.79
C ARG A 148 -2.95 18.93 13.05
N GLN A 149 -2.51 17.71 12.73
CA GLN A 149 -1.15 17.23 13.02
C GLN A 149 -0.19 17.41 11.85
N GLU A 150 -0.60 18.02 10.72
CA GLU A 150 0.26 18.10 9.52
C GLU A 150 1.63 18.71 9.84
N ILE A 151 1.64 19.86 10.51
CA ILE A 151 2.88 20.57 10.86
C ILE A 151 3.75 19.75 11.80
N GLU A 152 3.16 19.21 12.86
CA GLU A 152 3.87 18.45 13.89
C GLU A 152 4.48 17.16 13.32
N VAL A 153 3.73 16.45 12.47
CA VAL A 153 4.19 15.17 11.91
C VAL A 153 5.18 15.41 10.77
N PHE A 154 4.83 16.21 9.76
CA PHE A 154 5.65 16.32 8.54
C PHE A 154 6.82 17.29 8.63
N TYR A 155 6.69 18.36 9.42
CA TYR A 155 7.61 19.50 9.34
C TYR A 155 8.32 19.84 10.65
N SER A 156 7.92 19.25 11.78
CA SER A 156 8.57 19.47 13.08
C SER A 156 9.64 18.42 13.42
N THR A 157 10.48 18.74 14.40
CA THR A 157 11.48 17.83 14.98
C THR A 157 10.98 17.05 16.20
N LYS A 158 9.67 17.08 16.48
CA LYS A 158 9.09 16.45 17.67
C LYS A 158 9.40 14.96 17.73
N ASN A 159 9.97 14.51 18.83
CA ASN A 159 10.26 13.10 19.05
C ASN A 159 9.02 12.36 19.58
N PHE A 160 8.20 11.78 18.70
CA PHE A 160 7.04 10.99 19.11
C PHE A 160 7.41 9.73 19.90
N ILE A 161 8.59 9.15 19.63
CA ILE A 161 9.07 7.92 20.28
C ILE A 161 9.27 8.15 21.79
N ALA A 162 9.60 9.39 22.20
CA ALA A 162 9.72 9.76 23.61
C ALA A 162 8.40 9.69 24.41
N LEU A 163 7.25 9.51 23.73
CA LEU A 163 5.94 9.32 24.38
C LEU A 163 5.70 7.86 24.81
N LEU A 164 6.57 6.94 24.39
CA LEU A 164 6.54 5.55 24.81
C LEU A 164 7.23 5.40 26.16
N ASP A 165 6.62 4.64 27.07
CA ASP A 165 7.25 4.29 28.35
C ASP A 165 8.08 3.01 28.25
N ASP A 166 8.74 2.63 29.34
CA ASP A 166 9.65 1.48 29.41
C ASP A 166 9.00 0.15 28.97
N ARG A 167 7.65 0.04 29.01
CA ARG A 167 6.94 -1.16 28.53
C ARG A 167 7.13 -1.38 27.02
N PHE A 168 7.38 -0.32 26.26
CA PHE A 168 7.57 -0.35 24.81
C PHE A 168 9.01 -0.09 24.37
N LYS A 169 10.00 -0.28 25.26
CA LYS A 169 11.42 0.02 25.00
C LYS A 169 11.97 -0.66 23.75
N ARG A 170 11.57 -1.92 23.49
CA ARG A 170 11.97 -2.65 22.27
C ARG A 170 11.44 -1.97 21.01
N THR A 171 10.14 -1.67 20.98
CA THR A 171 9.51 -0.96 19.86
C THR A 171 10.10 0.43 19.68
N ALA A 172 10.32 1.17 20.75
CA ALA A 172 10.97 2.48 20.70
C ALA A 172 12.36 2.40 20.02
N SER A 173 13.16 1.40 20.40
CA SER A 173 14.48 1.18 19.80
C SER A 173 14.39 0.86 18.30
N GLN A 174 13.40 0.08 17.88
CA GLN A 174 13.16 -0.25 16.48
C GLN A 174 12.66 0.97 15.68
N LEU A 175 11.78 1.79 16.26
CA LEU A 175 11.30 3.02 15.62
C LEU A 175 12.40 4.08 15.49
N CYS A 176 13.40 4.08 16.37
CA CYS A 176 14.53 5.02 16.30
C CYS A 176 15.41 4.78 15.07
N VAL A 177 15.54 3.53 14.61
CA VAL A 177 16.34 3.17 13.43
C VAL A 177 15.50 3.11 12.14
N LEU A 178 14.18 3.27 12.26
CA LEU A 178 13.27 3.19 11.12
C LEU A 178 13.66 4.23 10.05
N GLY A 179 13.97 3.74 8.85
CA GLY A 179 14.32 4.55 7.69
C GLY A 179 15.72 5.16 7.70
N THR A 180 16.55 4.93 8.74
CA THR A 180 17.90 5.54 8.79
C THR A 180 18.80 5.07 7.65
N SER A 181 18.58 3.84 7.14
CA SER A 181 19.35 3.30 6.01
C SER A 181 19.10 4.07 4.72
N PHE A 182 17.90 4.64 4.50
CA PHE A 182 17.66 5.53 3.35
C PHE A 182 18.62 6.72 3.36
N PHE A 183 18.73 7.39 4.50
CA PHE A 183 19.47 8.66 4.62
C PHE A 183 20.98 8.47 4.72
N ALA A 184 21.43 7.31 5.17
CA ALA A 184 22.84 6.96 5.23
C ALA A 184 23.39 6.40 3.90
N ALA A 185 22.51 6.06 2.95
CA ALA A 185 22.91 5.37 1.74
C ALA A 185 23.64 6.30 0.74
N PRO A 186 24.70 5.82 0.05
CA PRO A 186 25.43 6.62 -0.93
C PRO A 186 24.59 7.15 -2.09
N TRP A 187 23.54 6.41 -2.47
CA TRP A 187 22.64 6.79 -3.55
C TRP A 187 21.60 7.85 -3.15
N TYR A 188 21.44 8.15 -1.86
CA TYR A 188 20.44 9.09 -1.36
C TYR A 188 20.57 10.48 -1.96
N GLU A 189 21.81 10.98 -2.08
CA GLU A 189 22.05 12.34 -2.56
C GLU A 189 21.61 12.55 -4.02
N GLY A 190 21.62 11.50 -4.83
CA GLY A 190 21.16 11.56 -6.23
C GLY A 190 19.66 11.39 -6.42
N LEU A 191 18.88 11.19 -5.35
CA LEU A 191 17.41 11.18 -5.43
C LEU A 191 16.85 12.57 -5.75
N GLU A 192 15.68 12.61 -6.37
CA GLU A 192 14.97 13.87 -6.56
C GLU A 192 14.47 14.45 -5.22
N ASP A 193 14.43 15.78 -5.11
CA ASP A 193 14.01 16.47 -3.88
C ASP A 193 12.61 16.07 -3.41
N SER A 194 11.69 15.80 -4.34
CA SER A 194 10.35 15.29 -4.01
C SER A 194 10.43 13.92 -3.36
N MET A 195 11.30 13.03 -3.83
CA MET A 195 11.48 11.70 -3.26
C MET A 195 12.11 11.78 -1.87
N LYS A 196 13.14 12.63 -1.69
CA LYS A 196 13.72 12.90 -0.36
C LYS A 196 12.65 13.37 0.63
N LYS A 197 11.79 14.31 0.21
CA LYS A 197 10.64 14.78 1.02
C LYS A 197 9.68 13.66 1.37
N PHE A 198 9.32 12.80 0.42
CA PHE A 198 8.42 11.67 0.67
C PHE A 198 9.01 10.66 1.66
N LEU A 199 10.31 10.38 1.60
CA LEU A 199 10.97 9.51 2.58
C LEU A 199 10.90 10.10 4.00
N HIS A 200 11.20 11.38 4.16
CA HIS A 200 11.06 12.05 5.46
C HIS A 200 9.61 12.07 5.96
N MET A 201 8.65 12.45 5.11
CA MET A 201 7.23 12.46 5.47
C MET A 201 6.76 11.06 5.87
N ALA A 202 7.13 10.02 5.11
CA ALA A 202 6.78 8.64 5.42
C ALA A 202 7.38 8.17 6.75
N GLN A 203 8.69 8.38 6.97
CA GLN A 203 9.36 8.02 8.23
C GLN A 203 8.61 8.60 9.44
N ARG A 204 8.33 9.90 9.38
CA ARG A 204 7.63 10.62 10.44
C ARG A 204 6.19 10.12 10.64
N SER A 205 5.48 9.85 9.55
CA SER A 205 4.11 9.34 9.57
C SER A 205 4.03 7.95 10.19
N ILE A 206 4.95 7.06 9.83
CA ILE A 206 5.00 5.69 10.35
C ILE A 206 5.38 5.71 11.83
N GLN A 207 6.39 6.50 12.23
CA GLN A 207 6.73 6.67 13.65
C GLN A 207 5.53 7.19 14.45
N TYR A 208 4.81 8.19 13.94
CA TYR A 208 3.59 8.69 14.57
C TYR A 208 2.51 7.62 14.67
N TYR A 209 2.25 6.89 13.57
CA TYR A 209 1.27 5.80 13.51
C TYR A 209 1.53 4.74 14.58
N GLU A 210 2.76 4.25 14.65
CA GLU A 210 3.16 3.18 15.56
C GLU A 210 3.04 3.62 17.03
N VAL A 211 3.48 4.84 17.33
CA VAL A 211 3.29 5.41 18.67
C VAL A 211 1.81 5.59 18.97
N ALA A 212 1.00 6.06 18.03
CA ALA A 212 -0.44 6.25 18.20
C ALA A 212 -1.19 4.93 18.41
N CYS A 213 -0.77 3.84 17.77
CA CYS A 213 -1.29 2.49 18.00
C CYS A 213 -1.04 2.02 19.44
N LEU A 214 0.13 2.33 20.00
CA LEU A 214 0.49 1.98 21.39
C LEU A 214 -0.02 2.98 22.43
N ARG A 215 -0.21 4.24 22.03
CA ARG A 215 -0.69 5.36 22.85
C ARG A 215 -1.85 6.08 22.15
N PRO A 216 -3.06 5.49 22.11
CA PRO A 216 -4.20 6.10 21.40
C PRO A 216 -4.60 7.49 21.89
N SER A 217 -4.16 7.92 23.08
CA SER A 217 -4.42 9.24 23.64
C SER A 217 -3.81 10.40 22.84
N ILE A 218 -2.83 10.14 21.97
CA ILE A 218 -2.22 11.19 21.15
C ILE A 218 -2.99 11.44 19.85
N ILE A 219 -3.90 10.53 19.49
CA ILE A 219 -4.68 10.59 18.27
C ILE A 219 -5.63 11.79 18.37
N VAL A 220 -5.61 12.65 17.36
CA VAL A 220 -6.56 13.76 17.24
C VAL A 220 -7.51 13.52 16.07
N PRO A 221 -8.65 14.24 16.02
CA PRO A 221 -9.50 14.23 14.84
C PRO A 221 -8.67 14.58 13.60
N THR A 222 -9.00 13.94 12.46
CA THR A 222 -8.35 14.09 11.14
C THR A 222 -6.99 13.41 10.95
N ASP A 223 -6.48 12.62 11.90
CA ASP A 223 -5.14 12.00 11.72
C ASP A 223 -5.04 11.02 10.55
N ASN A 224 -6.15 10.39 10.16
CA ASN A 224 -6.19 9.59 8.93
C ASN A 224 -5.80 10.40 7.70
N ASP A 225 -6.10 11.70 7.70
CA ASP A 225 -5.90 12.58 6.55
C ASP A 225 -4.44 12.98 6.36
N LEU A 226 -3.57 12.73 7.36
CA LEU A 226 -2.11 12.72 7.15
C LEU A 226 -1.73 11.70 6.06
N PHE A 227 -2.28 10.49 6.15
CA PHE A 227 -1.99 9.43 5.21
C PHE A 227 -2.65 9.70 3.85
N VAL A 228 -3.88 10.20 3.84
CA VAL A 228 -4.54 10.64 2.59
C VAL A 228 -3.72 11.72 1.88
N LEU A 229 -3.18 12.69 2.60
CA LEU A 229 -2.35 13.76 2.04
C LEU A 229 -1.02 13.22 1.49
N LEU A 230 -0.31 12.38 2.25
CA LEU A 230 0.94 11.76 1.80
C LEU A 230 0.73 10.87 0.58
N GLU A 231 -0.29 10.01 0.61
CA GLU A 231 -0.66 9.12 -0.49
C GLU A 231 -1.05 9.90 -1.74
N TYR A 232 -1.82 10.99 -1.60
CA TYR A 232 -2.16 11.87 -2.70
C TYR A 232 -0.90 12.40 -3.39
N HIS A 233 0.09 12.86 -2.63
CA HIS A 233 1.35 13.35 -3.18
C HIS A 233 2.17 12.23 -3.84
N LEU A 234 2.27 11.06 -3.21
CA LEU A 234 2.95 9.89 -3.78
C LEU A 234 2.33 9.45 -5.10
N ILE A 235 1.00 9.43 -5.22
CA ILE A 235 0.35 8.96 -6.45
C ILE A 235 0.27 10.04 -7.54
N SER A 236 0.37 11.31 -7.18
CA SER A 236 0.36 12.43 -8.13
C SER A 236 1.71 12.62 -8.84
N VAL A 237 2.82 12.23 -8.20
CA VAL A 237 4.15 12.26 -8.81
C VAL A 237 4.42 10.97 -9.59
N ARG A 238 5.15 11.09 -10.70
CA ARG A 238 5.66 9.98 -11.51
C ARG A 238 7.09 10.28 -11.91
N TYR A 239 7.96 9.30 -11.76
CA TYR A 239 9.34 9.36 -12.23
C TYR A 239 9.47 8.42 -13.44
N PRO A 240 9.46 8.96 -14.67
CA PRO A 240 9.57 8.13 -15.86
C PRO A 240 10.95 7.45 -15.91
N PRO A 241 11.05 6.25 -16.48
CA PRO A 241 12.34 5.58 -16.65
C PRO A 241 13.20 6.39 -17.63
N ASP A 242 14.44 6.67 -17.22
CA ASP A 242 15.46 7.27 -18.07
C ASP A 242 16.58 6.22 -18.30
N PRO A 243 16.79 5.73 -19.52
CA PRO A 243 17.85 4.76 -19.81
C PRO A 243 19.27 5.26 -19.53
N SER A 244 19.46 6.57 -19.41
CA SER A 244 20.75 7.21 -19.11
C SER A 244 20.89 7.65 -17.66
N ALA A 245 19.86 7.43 -16.84
CA ALA A 245 19.84 7.85 -15.45
C ALA A 245 20.87 7.09 -14.60
N SER A 246 21.37 7.79 -13.58
CA SER A 246 22.09 7.15 -12.48
C SER A 246 21.17 6.18 -11.73
N VAL A 247 21.75 5.21 -11.02
CA VAL A 247 20.94 4.31 -10.16
C VAL A 247 20.13 5.09 -9.13
N SER A 248 20.66 6.18 -8.58
CA SER A 248 19.88 7.07 -7.70
C SER A 248 18.62 7.58 -8.37
N THR A 249 18.72 8.02 -9.62
CA THR A 249 17.55 8.49 -10.37
C THR A 249 16.56 7.36 -10.67
N LEU A 250 17.08 6.17 -11.02
CA LEU A 250 16.26 4.97 -11.26
C LEU A 250 15.51 4.48 -10.01
N LEU A 251 16.00 4.79 -8.81
CA LEU A 251 15.38 4.44 -7.54
C LEU A 251 14.13 5.27 -7.22
N ASN A 252 13.93 6.46 -7.82
CA ASN A 252 12.80 7.33 -7.44
C ASN A 252 11.43 6.64 -7.62
N GLU A 253 11.17 6.03 -8.78
CA GLU A 253 9.87 5.38 -9.04
C GLU A 253 9.62 4.12 -8.20
N PRO A 254 10.54 3.14 -8.08
CA PRO A 254 10.29 1.96 -7.25
C PRO A 254 10.19 2.34 -5.78
N LEU A 255 10.96 3.33 -5.28
CA LEU A 255 10.75 3.86 -3.93
C LEU A 255 9.35 4.45 -3.76
N ARG A 256 8.92 5.31 -4.69
CA ARG A 256 7.58 5.93 -4.66
C ARG A 256 6.46 4.88 -4.63
N ILE A 257 6.52 3.88 -5.51
CA ILE A 257 5.52 2.81 -5.59
C ILE A 257 5.56 1.96 -4.31
N THR A 258 6.74 1.55 -3.85
CA THR A 258 6.87 0.72 -2.64
C THR A 258 6.40 1.44 -1.40
N LEU A 259 6.66 2.75 -1.26
CA LEU A 259 6.10 3.55 -0.16
C LEU A 259 4.58 3.54 -0.16
N PHE A 260 3.98 3.75 -1.35
CA PHE A 260 2.53 3.74 -1.51
C PHE A 260 1.94 2.37 -1.15
N ILE A 261 2.55 1.28 -1.62
CA ILE A 261 2.19 -0.10 -1.26
C ILE A 261 2.31 -0.32 0.26
N TYR A 262 3.43 0.09 0.85
CA TYR A 262 3.71 -0.11 2.26
C TYR A 262 2.68 0.61 3.14
N LEU A 263 2.35 1.87 2.86
CA LEU A 263 1.31 2.62 3.59
C LEU A 263 -0.06 1.95 3.49
N ASN A 264 -0.42 1.45 2.30
CA ASN A 264 -1.68 0.73 2.10
C ASN A 264 -1.73 -0.60 2.84
N MET A 265 -0.59 -1.25 3.04
CA MET A 265 -0.50 -2.47 3.84
C MET A 265 -0.48 -2.18 5.34
N CYS A 266 0.37 -1.27 5.83
CA CYS A 266 0.60 -1.07 7.26
C CYS A 266 -0.48 -0.19 7.93
N VAL A 267 -0.96 0.86 7.25
CA VAL A 267 -1.96 1.78 7.81
C VAL A 267 -3.36 1.28 7.52
N TRP A 268 -3.63 0.99 6.25
CA TRP A 268 -4.98 0.67 5.77
C TRP A 268 -5.32 -0.83 5.79
N HIS A 269 -4.32 -1.70 5.96
CA HIS A 269 -4.50 -3.15 5.98
C HIS A 269 -5.09 -3.71 4.67
N PHE A 270 -4.72 -3.12 3.54
CA PHE A 270 -5.29 -3.45 2.24
C PHE A 270 -4.64 -4.63 1.53
N GLN A 271 -3.65 -5.30 2.13
CA GLN A 271 -2.94 -6.43 1.54
C GLN A 271 -3.86 -7.47 0.87
N VAL A 272 -5.03 -7.68 1.47
CA VAL A 272 -5.98 -8.71 1.05
C VAL A 272 -6.89 -8.28 -0.10
N PHE A 273 -6.96 -6.99 -0.40
CA PHE A 273 -7.87 -6.44 -1.38
C PHE A 273 -7.29 -6.45 -2.80
N PRO A 274 -8.14 -6.62 -3.82
CA PRO A 274 -7.72 -6.63 -5.23
C PRO A 274 -7.00 -5.36 -5.70
N VAL A 275 -7.21 -4.20 -5.06
CA VAL A 275 -6.49 -2.96 -5.39
C VAL A 275 -4.98 -3.07 -5.24
N MET A 276 -4.46 -4.02 -4.47
CA MET A 276 -3.02 -4.25 -4.36
C MET A 276 -2.41 -4.80 -5.65
N GLN A 277 -3.17 -5.60 -6.42
CA GLN A 277 -2.72 -6.21 -7.68
C GLN A 277 -2.15 -5.19 -8.69
N PRO A 278 -2.87 -4.11 -9.08
CA PRO A 278 -2.32 -3.13 -10.02
C PRO A 278 -1.10 -2.40 -9.45
N MET A 279 -1.02 -2.17 -8.13
CA MET A 279 0.14 -1.53 -7.51
C MET A 279 1.39 -2.41 -7.60
N VAL A 280 1.28 -3.70 -7.25
CA VAL A 280 2.41 -4.65 -7.34
C VAL A 280 2.79 -4.93 -8.79
N ASN A 281 1.82 -4.96 -9.71
CA ASN A 281 2.08 -5.08 -11.14
C ASN A 281 2.86 -3.88 -11.67
N ALA A 282 2.52 -2.66 -11.26
CA ALA A 282 3.27 -1.47 -11.64
C ALA A 282 4.73 -1.53 -11.14
N LEU A 283 4.95 -1.98 -9.90
CA LEU A 283 6.29 -2.19 -9.35
C LEU A 283 7.08 -3.24 -10.14
N GLN A 284 6.48 -4.40 -10.37
CA GLN A 284 7.08 -5.50 -11.13
C GLN A 284 7.44 -5.06 -12.56
N GLN A 285 6.52 -4.39 -13.25
CA GLN A 285 6.74 -3.89 -14.61
C GLN A 285 7.88 -2.88 -14.66
N TYR A 286 7.95 -1.95 -13.70
CA TYR A 286 9.03 -0.98 -13.64
C TYR A 286 10.39 -1.64 -13.41
N LEU A 287 10.49 -2.54 -12.42
CA LEU A 287 11.73 -3.26 -12.12
C LEU A 287 12.19 -4.17 -13.27
N SER A 288 11.23 -4.77 -13.99
CA SER A 288 11.49 -5.63 -15.15
C SER A 288 11.76 -4.82 -16.43
N SER A 289 11.51 -3.50 -16.44
CA SER A 289 11.71 -2.67 -17.62
C SER A 289 13.17 -2.74 -18.07
N THR A 290 13.37 -2.86 -19.39
CA THR A 290 14.65 -3.22 -19.99
C THR A 290 15.07 -2.16 -21.01
N ALA A 291 16.08 -1.34 -20.67
CA ALA A 291 16.97 -0.70 -21.65
C ALA A 291 18.14 0.05 -20.97
N PRO A 292 19.42 -0.21 -21.30
CA PRO A 292 19.96 -1.39 -21.99
C PRO A 292 20.11 -2.62 -21.06
N ILE A 293 20.11 -2.42 -19.75
CA ILE A 293 20.18 -3.45 -18.70
C ILE A 293 18.88 -3.35 -17.88
N PRO A 294 18.24 -4.46 -17.46
CA PRO A 294 17.06 -4.41 -16.60
C PRO A 294 17.31 -3.53 -15.36
N ILE A 295 16.35 -2.67 -15.02
CA ILE A 295 16.47 -1.77 -13.85
C ILE A 295 16.79 -2.56 -12.58
N LEU A 296 16.14 -3.72 -12.40
CA LEU A 296 16.40 -4.62 -11.28
C LEU A 296 17.88 -5.00 -11.16
N THR A 297 18.55 -5.32 -12.27
CA THR A 297 19.98 -5.69 -12.26
C THR A 297 20.86 -4.51 -11.86
N GLN A 298 20.57 -3.32 -12.39
CA GLN A 298 21.36 -2.11 -12.07
C GLN A 298 21.24 -1.74 -10.59
N ILE A 299 20.02 -1.80 -10.03
CA ILE A 299 19.81 -1.54 -8.61
C ILE A 299 20.47 -2.65 -7.77
N LYS A 300 20.37 -3.92 -8.19
CA LYS A 300 20.99 -5.05 -7.47
C LYS A 300 22.50 -4.85 -7.28
N GLU A 301 23.20 -4.36 -8.30
CA GLU A 301 24.65 -4.18 -8.23
C GLU A 301 25.09 -2.98 -7.35
N THR A 302 24.24 -1.95 -7.24
CA THR A 302 24.63 -0.68 -6.61
C THR A 302 23.97 -0.44 -5.25
N ALA A 303 22.75 -0.96 -5.06
CA ALA A 303 21.92 -0.74 -3.89
C ALA A 303 21.08 -2.01 -3.55
N PRO A 304 21.73 -3.17 -3.29
CA PRO A 304 21.04 -4.43 -3.10
C PRO A 304 20.19 -4.48 -1.83
N ASP A 305 20.54 -3.73 -0.80
CA ASP A 305 19.85 -3.65 0.48
C ASP A 305 18.48 -2.97 0.37
N VAL A 306 18.39 -1.84 -0.33
CA VAL A 306 17.09 -1.19 -0.61
C VAL A 306 16.28 -1.98 -1.63
N LEU A 307 16.94 -2.65 -2.59
CA LEU A 307 16.24 -3.56 -3.49
C LEU A 307 15.60 -4.72 -2.71
N PHE A 308 16.29 -5.24 -1.69
CA PHE A 308 15.75 -6.27 -0.81
C PHE A 308 14.50 -5.75 -0.11
N TRP A 309 14.53 -4.55 0.45
CA TRP A 309 13.33 -3.91 1.01
C TRP A 309 12.19 -3.76 -0.02
N ILE A 310 12.50 -3.24 -1.22
CA ILE A 310 11.53 -3.06 -2.31
C ILE A 310 10.83 -4.38 -2.67
N LEU A 311 11.62 -5.43 -2.93
CA LEU A 311 11.10 -6.74 -3.31
C LEU A 311 10.35 -7.40 -2.15
N PHE A 312 10.78 -7.20 -0.91
CA PHE A 312 10.16 -7.82 0.26
C PHE A 312 8.77 -7.22 0.53
N ILE A 313 8.63 -5.89 0.47
CA ILE A 313 7.33 -5.22 0.55
C ILE A 313 6.44 -5.64 -0.63
N GLY A 314 6.98 -5.70 -1.86
CA GLY A 314 6.24 -6.17 -3.03
C GLY A 314 5.79 -7.63 -2.93
N GLY A 315 6.63 -8.50 -2.36
CA GLY A 315 6.33 -9.90 -2.08
C GLY A 315 5.20 -10.06 -1.06
N MET A 316 5.27 -9.32 0.06
CA MET A 316 4.18 -9.31 1.03
C MET A 316 2.87 -8.83 0.40
N ALA A 317 2.91 -7.72 -0.35
CA ALA A 317 1.75 -7.11 -0.97
C ALA A 317 1.13 -7.95 -2.10
N SER A 318 1.93 -8.77 -2.79
CA SER A 318 1.47 -9.64 -3.88
C SER A 318 0.93 -11.00 -3.41
N ARG A 319 0.97 -11.30 -2.09
CA ARG A 319 0.45 -12.57 -1.58
C ARG A 319 -1.05 -12.71 -1.87
N GLY A 320 -1.40 -13.79 -2.58
CA GLY A 320 -2.77 -14.06 -3.03
C GLY A 320 -3.18 -13.30 -4.30
N HIS A 321 -2.22 -12.62 -4.93
CA HIS A 321 -2.36 -11.90 -6.20
C HIS A 321 -1.44 -12.54 -7.25
N ASP A 322 -1.71 -12.28 -8.52
CA ASP A 322 -0.84 -12.67 -9.62
C ASP A 322 0.53 -11.98 -9.49
N GLY A 323 1.59 -12.67 -9.91
CA GLY A 323 2.96 -12.13 -9.83
C GLY A 323 3.69 -12.41 -8.51
N TYR A 324 3.02 -12.98 -7.49
CA TYR A 324 3.67 -13.36 -6.22
C TYR A 324 4.95 -14.19 -6.41
N SER A 325 4.89 -15.22 -7.26
CA SER A 325 6.02 -16.11 -7.53
C SER A 325 7.23 -15.39 -8.12
N TRP A 326 7.02 -14.32 -8.89
CA TRP A 326 8.11 -13.51 -9.42
C TRP A 326 8.88 -12.82 -8.29
N PHE A 327 8.19 -12.20 -7.33
CA PHE A 327 8.84 -11.58 -6.17
C PHE A 327 9.61 -12.61 -5.35
N ILE A 328 9.05 -13.80 -5.11
CA ILE A 328 9.74 -14.88 -4.37
C ILE A 328 11.04 -15.30 -5.07
N VAL A 329 11.02 -15.50 -6.38
CA VAL A 329 12.21 -15.90 -7.14
C VAL A 329 13.32 -14.84 -7.02
N GLN A 330 12.98 -13.57 -7.18
CA GLN A 330 13.93 -12.46 -7.05
C GLN A 330 14.47 -12.33 -5.62
N LEU A 331 13.60 -12.49 -4.62
CA LEU A 331 13.98 -12.44 -3.21
C LEU A 331 14.94 -13.57 -2.83
N VAL A 332 14.69 -14.81 -3.24
CA VAL A 332 15.60 -15.93 -2.97
C VAL A 332 16.99 -15.67 -3.56
N GLU A 333 17.04 -15.18 -4.81
CA GLU A 333 18.31 -14.84 -5.46
C GLU A 333 19.04 -13.69 -4.75
N LEU A 334 18.32 -12.65 -4.35
CA LEU A 334 18.91 -11.48 -3.69
C LEU A 334 19.36 -11.78 -2.25
N THR A 335 18.63 -12.65 -1.55
CA THR A 335 18.97 -13.10 -0.20
C THR A 335 20.29 -13.88 -0.20
N LEU A 336 20.48 -14.76 -1.19
CA LEU A 336 21.75 -15.44 -1.45
C LEU A 336 22.89 -14.48 -1.78
N TYR A 337 22.62 -13.49 -2.64
CA TYR A 337 23.59 -12.46 -3.02
C TYR A 337 24.05 -11.61 -1.82
N LEU A 338 23.11 -11.23 -0.94
CA LEU A 338 23.39 -10.47 0.30
C LEU A 338 23.94 -11.34 1.44
N GLY A 339 23.90 -12.66 1.31
CA GLY A 339 24.36 -13.59 2.35
C GLY A 339 23.49 -13.59 3.62
N ILE A 340 22.21 -13.24 3.50
CA ILE A 340 21.27 -13.23 4.63
C ILE A 340 20.84 -14.67 4.93
N ARG A 341 21.04 -15.14 6.16
CA ARG A 341 20.87 -16.57 6.51
C ARG A 341 19.65 -16.87 7.37
N ASP A 342 19.12 -15.86 8.04
CA ASP A 342 18.03 -16.01 9.00
C ASP A 342 17.13 -14.78 9.02
N TRP A 343 15.94 -14.97 9.60
CA TRP A 343 14.93 -13.92 9.70
C TRP A 343 15.40 -12.72 10.52
N GLY A 344 16.23 -12.92 11.55
CA GLY A 344 16.76 -11.83 12.37
C GLY A 344 17.59 -10.85 11.55
N ALA A 345 18.52 -11.38 10.75
CA ALA A 345 19.34 -10.59 9.83
C ALA A 345 18.49 -9.88 8.75
N ALA A 346 17.50 -10.58 8.17
CA ALA A 346 16.58 -9.99 7.21
C ALA A 346 15.79 -8.82 7.84
N ARG A 347 15.24 -9.06 9.02
CA ARG A 347 14.44 -8.09 9.78
C ARG A 347 15.25 -6.85 10.16
N GLU A 348 16.54 -7.00 10.45
CA GLU A 348 17.43 -5.87 10.74
C GLU A 348 17.59 -4.96 9.51
N ILE A 349 17.86 -5.52 8.34
CA ILE A 349 17.95 -4.75 7.08
C ILE A 349 16.62 -4.05 6.79
N LEU A 350 15.51 -4.79 6.86
CA LEU A 350 14.17 -4.25 6.61
C LEU A 350 13.83 -3.11 7.58
N GLY A 351 14.17 -3.27 8.85
CA GLY A 351 13.92 -2.27 9.90
C GLY A 351 14.77 -1.01 9.76
N GLY A 352 15.95 -1.08 9.15
CA GLY A 352 16.74 0.09 8.77
C GLY A 352 16.10 0.90 7.63
N PHE A 353 15.28 0.27 6.80
CA PHE A 353 14.36 0.91 5.86
C PHE A 353 12.98 1.06 6.51
N PHE A 354 11.87 0.85 5.78
CA PHE A 354 10.52 0.93 6.36
C PHE A 354 9.90 -0.45 6.55
N TYR A 355 10.10 -1.01 7.73
CA TYR A 355 9.41 -2.21 8.17
C TYR A 355 9.23 -2.18 9.68
N THR A 356 8.02 -2.48 10.13
CA THR A 356 7.64 -2.53 11.53
C THR A 356 6.87 -3.82 11.77
N ASP A 357 7.15 -4.49 12.90
CA ASP A 357 6.36 -5.65 13.29
C ASP A 357 4.98 -5.15 13.74
N GLN A 358 3.93 -5.51 13.03
CA GLN A 358 2.56 -5.22 13.44
C GLN A 358 2.10 -6.27 14.46
N PRO A 359 1.54 -5.87 15.62
CA PRO A 359 1.03 -6.82 16.61
C PRO A 359 0.04 -7.81 16.00
N GLY A 360 0.32 -9.11 16.14
CA GLY A 360 -0.54 -10.18 15.63
C GLY A 360 -0.43 -10.43 14.12
N GLN A 361 0.55 -9.82 13.43
CA GLN A 361 0.84 -10.10 12.02
C GLN A 361 2.24 -10.69 11.88
N SER A 362 2.30 -11.98 11.53
CA SER A 362 3.52 -12.73 11.21
C SER A 362 3.85 -12.68 9.71
N GLY A 363 3.22 -11.79 8.94
CA GLY A 363 3.27 -11.83 7.47
C GLY A 363 4.67 -11.79 6.86
N GLY A 364 5.61 -11.05 7.48
CA GLY A 364 7.01 -11.02 7.05
C GLY A 364 7.78 -12.31 7.36
N GLU A 365 7.60 -12.86 8.56
CA GLU A 365 8.21 -14.12 8.95
C GLU A 365 7.65 -15.30 8.13
N GLU A 366 6.34 -15.32 7.88
CA GLU A 366 5.71 -16.31 7.00
C GLU A 366 6.21 -16.23 5.55
N LEU A 367 6.46 -15.02 5.04
CA LEU A 367 7.07 -14.82 3.72
C LEU A 367 8.49 -15.39 3.71
N TRP A 368 9.27 -15.11 4.77
CA TRP A 368 10.62 -15.61 4.92
C TRP A 368 10.67 -17.14 4.96
N GLU A 369 9.83 -17.79 5.78
CA GLU A 369 9.73 -19.25 5.85
C GLU A 369 9.41 -19.87 4.50
N GLN A 370 8.50 -19.27 3.73
CA GLN A 370 8.16 -19.72 2.38
C GLN A 370 9.33 -19.59 1.41
N MET A 371 10.12 -18.52 1.49
CA MET A 371 11.31 -18.34 0.66
C MET A 371 12.33 -19.43 0.92
N ILE A 372 12.61 -19.75 2.19
CA ILE A 372 13.55 -20.82 2.57
C ILE A 372 13.07 -22.19 2.07
N HIS A 373 11.77 -22.49 2.17
CA HIS A 373 11.22 -23.71 1.59
C HIS A 373 11.35 -23.75 0.07
N SER A 374 11.14 -22.63 -0.62
CA SER A 374 11.30 -22.57 -2.08
C SER A 374 12.76 -22.71 -2.52
N GLU A 375 13.72 -22.25 -1.72
CA GLU A 375 15.15 -22.43 -1.97
C GLU A 375 15.54 -23.91 -1.85
N GLN A 376 15.09 -24.58 -0.79
CA GLN A 376 15.35 -26.00 -0.54
C GLN A 376 14.76 -26.92 -1.62
N LEU A 377 13.67 -26.48 -2.27
CA LEU A 377 13.01 -27.19 -3.36
C LEU A 377 13.60 -26.92 -4.75
N ARG A 378 14.56 -25.97 -4.91
CA ARG A 378 15.32 -25.87 -6.17
C ARG A 378 16.14 -27.16 -6.32
N PRO A 379 15.85 -28.03 -7.30
CA PRO A 379 16.64 -29.24 -7.47
C PRO A 379 18.10 -28.86 -7.75
N LEU A 380 19.02 -29.76 -7.42
CA LEU A 380 20.42 -29.82 -7.86
C LEU A 380 20.56 -29.94 -9.41
N SER A 381 19.68 -29.33 -10.20
CA SER A 381 19.52 -29.52 -11.64
C SER A 381 20.55 -28.77 -12.49
N THR A 382 21.48 -28.03 -11.88
CA THR A 382 22.58 -27.38 -12.62
C THR A 382 23.95 -28.04 -12.43
N SER A 383 24.10 -29.11 -11.63
CA SER A 383 25.43 -29.73 -11.40
C SER A 383 25.69 -31.05 -12.14
N HIS A 384 24.74 -31.62 -12.88
CA HIS A 384 24.93 -32.90 -13.58
C HIS A 384 24.80 -32.87 -15.12
N ALA A 385 24.52 -31.71 -15.73
CA ALA A 385 24.41 -31.61 -17.18
C ALA A 385 25.76 -31.42 -17.93
N GLU A 386 26.87 -31.15 -17.22
CA GLU A 386 28.17 -30.89 -17.87
C GLU A 386 29.12 -32.11 -17.96
N TYR A 387 28.74 -33.29 -17.49
CA TYR A 387 29.57 -34.51 -17.59
C TYR A 387 28.99 -35.62 -18.48
N GLY A 388 28.05 -35.29 -19.39
CA GLY A 388 27.35 -36.27 -20.23
C GLY A 388 27.64 -36.25 -21.74
N LEU A 389 28.56 -35.41 -22.23
CA LEU A 389 28.80 -35.23 -23.68
C LEU A 389 30.28 -35.37 -24.07
N ARG A 390 30.96 -36.41 -23.60
CA ARG A 390 32.19 -36.93 -24.23
C ARG A 390 32.31 -38.43 -23.98
N SER A 391 31.61 -39.25 -24.78
CA SER A 391 32.10 -40.56 -25.23
C SER A 391 31.04 -41.29 -26.05
N SER A 392 30.98 -41.03 -27.36
CA SER A 392 30.65 -42.07 -28.35
C SER A 392 31.02 -41.61 -29.76
N LYS A 393 32.33 -41.59 -30.04
CA LYS A 393 32.82 -41.84 -31.39
C LYS A 393 33.77 -43.02 -31.28
N HIS A 394 33.30 -44.22 -31.64
CA HIS A 394 34.06 -45.24 -32.38
C HIS A 394 33.25 -46.53 -32.51
N GLN A 395 33.44 -47.18 -33.67
CA GLN A 395 32.90 -48.48 -34.13
C GLN A 395 31.43 -48.38 -34.60
N ILE A 396 31.06 -48.84 -35.79
CA ILE A 396 31.44 -50.08 -36.49
C ILE A 396 31.46 -49.87 -38.03
N GLN A 397 32.42 -50.56 -38.65
CA GLN A 397 32.63 -51.01 -40.04
C GLN A 397 31.71 -50.55 -41.18
#